data_AF-A0A9P4K9N2-F1
#
_entry.id   AF-A0A9P4K9N2-F1
#
_cell.length_a   1.000
_cell.length_b   1.000
_cell.length_c   1.000
_cell.angle_alpha   90.00
_cell.angle_beta   90.00
_cell.angle_gamma   90.00
#
_symmetry.space_group_name_H-M   'P 1'
#
loop_
_entity.id
_entity.type
_entity.pdbx_description
1 polymer ?
#
loop_
_entity_poly.entity_id
_entity_poly.type
_entity_poly.pdbx_seq_one_letter_code
_entity_poly.pdbx_strand_id
1 'polypeptide(L)'
;MRNRRKLIKQPFFGVKGLADRLLSLPLIAHVPYSYRAAYWPDAVAALLMLLSELYFTALAPLSRYKLRTNTQHVLATIRQQRPQNTHQVYNPKQREFKEFCQRKQYLDNNTITEDKLLLFLVEEVAGRLLRAKSWKVPGDVPQDETRLSWRSVYTYVTAIADL
;
A
#
# COMPACT_ATOMS: atom_id res chain seq x y z
N MET A 1 5.31 7.48 33.07
CA MET A 1 4.02 6.76 33.10
C MET A 1 3.85 5.97 31.81
N ARG A 2 3.82 4.63 31.88
CA ARG A 2 3.92 3.72 30.72
C ARG A 2 2.53 3.13 30.44
N ASN A 3 1.82 3.68 29.45
CA ASN A 3 0.44 3.31 29.14
C ASN A 3 0.39 2.05 28.25
N ARG A 4 0.20 0.88 28.87
CA ARG A 4 0.03 -0.40 28.16
C ARG A 4 -1.41 -0.51 27.66
N ARG A 5 -1.66 -0.23 26.38
CA ARG A 5 -2.92 -0.60 25.73
C ARG A 5 -3.00 -2.13 25.67
N LYS A 6 -3.96 -2.70 26.39
CA LYS A 6 -4.30 -4.13 26.32
C LYS A 6 -4.76 -4.44 24.89
N LEU A 7 -3.97 -5.22 24.16
CA LEU A 7 -4.39 -5.85 22.92
C LEU A 7 -5.56 -6.79 23.26
N ILE A 8 -6.77 -6.44 22.83
CA ILE A 8 -7.89 -7.38 22.80
C ILE A 8 -7.52 -8.40 21.72
N LYS A 9 -7.02 -9.57 22.13
CA LYS A 9 -6.89 -10.73 21.25
C LYS A 9 -8.30 -11.14 20.86
N GLN A 10 -8.73 -10.75 19.66
CA GLN A 10 -9.91 -11.38 19.09
C GLN A 10 -9.57 -12.86 18.81
N PRO A 11 -10.41 -13.82 19.24
CA PRO A 11 -10.20 -15.21 18.90
C PRO A 11 -10.36 -15.36 17.38
N PHE A 12 -9.26 -15.71 16.73
CA PHE A 12 -9.25 -16.16 15.34
C PHE A 12 -9.92 -17.54 15.33
N PHE A 13 -11.24 -17.56 15.15
CA PHE A 13 -11.97 -18.81 14.98
C PHE A 13 -11.64 -19.37 13.59
N GLY A 14 -10.75 -20.36 13.55
CA GLY A 14 -10.54 -21.15 12.34
C GLY A 14 -11.86 -21.80 11.90
N VAL A 15 -11.97 -22.13 10.61
CA VAL A 15 -13.17 -22.68 9.95
C VAL A 15 -13.82 -23.83 10.74
N LYS A 16 -13.04 -24.64 11.45
CA LYS A 16 -13.52 -25.70 12.35
C LYS A 16 -14.33 -25.19 13.56
N GLY A 17 -13.89 -24.11 14.22
CA GLY A 17 -14.58 -23.55 15.39
C GLY A 17 -15.89 -22.84 15.07
N LEU A 18 -16.08 -22.42 13.81
CA LEU A 18 -17.33 -21.85 13.34
C LEU A 18 -18.37 -22.94 13.06
N ALA A 19 -17.93 -24.09 12.53
CA ALA A 19 -18.77 -25.28 12.34
C ALA A 19 -19.31 -25.83 13.68
N ASP A 20 -18.47 -25.92 14.71
CA ASP A 20 -18.87 -26.40 16.05
C ASP A 20 -19.91 -25.49 16.71
N ARG A 21 -19.82 -24.17 16.49
CA ARG A 21 -20.80 -23.19 16.99
C ARG A 21 -22.11 -23.21 16.23
N LEU A 22 -22.07 -23.37 14.91
CA LEU A 22 -23.30 -23.51 14.10
C LEU A 22 -24.07 -24.77 14.50
N LEU A 23 -23.37 -25.86 14.81
CA LEU A 23 -23.97 -27.11 15.32
C LEU A 23 -24.60 -26.98 16.72
N SER A 24 -24.27 -25.93 17.47
CA SER A 24 -24.77 -25.66 18.84
C SER A 24 -25.96 -24.70 18.90
N LEU A 25 -26.42 -24.17 17.77
CA LEU A 25 -27.59 -23.29 17.72
C LEU A 25 -28.88 -24.12 17.95
N PRO A 26 -29.79 -23.67 18.85
CA PRO A 26 -30.99 -24.42 19.23
C PRO A 26 -31.99 -24.63 18.08
N LEU A 27 -31.82 -23.93 16.94
CA LEU A 27 -32.61 -24.19 15.73
C LEU A 27 -32.27 -25.52 15.03
N ILE A 28 -31.16 -26.17 15.35
CA ILE A 28 -30.66 -27.37 14.63
C ILE A 28 -30.89 -28.66 15.44
N ALA A 29 -31.32 -28.57 16.70
CA ALA A 29 -31.47 -29.70 17.62
C ALA A 29 -32.67 -30.63 17.32
N HIS A 30 -33.50 -30.33 16.32
CA HIS A 30 -34.70 -31.12 15.98
C HIS A 30 -34.68 -31.72 14.57
N VAL A 31 -33.53 -31.72 13.88
CA VAL A 31 -33.41 -32.38 12.57
C VAL A 31 -32.97 -33.85 12.79
N PRO A 32 -33.80 -34.85 12.44
CA PRO A 32 -33.46 -36.26 12.60
C PRO A 32 -32.16 -36.61 11.86
N TYR A 33 -31.32 -37.43 12.50
CA TYR A 33 -29.96 -37.78 12.07
C TYR A 33 -29.90 -38.33 10.63
N SER A 34 -30.97 -38.96 10.15
CA SER A 34 -31.11 -39.50 8.79
C SER A 34 -31.19 -38.43 7.69
N TYR A 35 -31.64 -37.21 8.01
CA TYR A 35 -31.67 -36.08 7.05
C TYR A 35 -30.34 -35.31 7.00
N ARG A 36 -29.48 -35.51 8.01
CA ARG A 36 -28.21 -34.81 8.20
C ARG A 36 -27.06 -35.34 7.34
N ALA A 37 -27.18 -36.53 6.77
CA ALA A 37 -26.18 -37.09 5.86
C ALA A 37 -26.52 -36.86 4.38
N ALA A 38 -27.81 -36.70 4.05
CA ALA A 38 -28.29 -36.65 2.66
C ALA A 38 -28.35 -35.23 2.06
N TYR A 39 -28.62 -34.19 2.86
CA TYR A 39 -28.86 -32.82 2.36
C TYR A 39 -27.89 -31.76 2.89
N TRP A 40 -27.06 -32.12 3.86
CA TRP A 40 -26.18 -31.20 4.57
C TRP A 40 -24.96 -30.74 3.75
N PRO A 41 -24.29 -31.59 2.94
CA PRO A 41 -23.20 -31.14 2.10
C PRO A 41 -23.66 -30.09 1.08
N ASP A 42 -24.81 -30.31 0.44
CA ASP A 42 -25.34 -29.43 -0.60
C ASP A 42 -25.92 -28.14 -0.03
N ALA A 43 -26.64 -28.21 1.10
CA ALA A 43 -27.16 -27.03 1.76
C ALA A 43 -26.03 -26.15 2.35
N VAL A 44 -24.99 -26.77 2.91
CA VAL A 44 -23.81 -26.05 3.40
C VAL A 44 -23.02 -25.46 2.22
N ALA A 45 -22.86 -26.19 1.12
CA ALA A 45 -22.22 -25.66 -0.10
C ALA A 45 -23.00 -24.48 -0.69
N ALA A 46 -24.33 -24.57 -0.78
CA ALA A 46 -25.19 -23.48 -1.25
C ALA A 46 -25.10 -22.26 -0.33
N LEU A 47 -25.10 -22.46 0.99
CA LEU A 47 -24.91 -21.39 1.96
C LEU A 47 -23.54 -20.73 1.81
N LEU A 48 -22.46 -21.52 1.66
CA LEU A 48 -21.11 -21.00 1.45
C LEU A 48 -20.98 -20.23 0.13
N MET A 49 -21.61 -20.70 -0.95
CA MET A 49 -21.65 -19.99 -2.22
C MET A 49 -22.38 -18.65 -2.10
N LEU A 50 -23.57 -18.62 -1.48
CA LEU A 50 -24.33 -17.39 -1.25
C LEU A 50 -23.56 -16.41 -0.35
N LEU A 51 -22.88 -16.91 0.69
CA LEU A 51 -22.04 -16.09 1.56
C LEU A 51 -20.80 -15.56 0.82
N SER A 52 -20.19 -16.33 -0.08
CA SER A 52 -19.08 -15.86 -0.91
C SER A 52 -19.52 -14.79 -1.92
N GLU A 53 -20.72 -14.96 -2.50
CA GLU A 53 -21.29 -14.00 -3.43
C GLU A 53 -21.62 -12.69 -2.70
N LEU A 54 -22.25 -12.77 -1.52
CA LEU A 54 -22.51 -11.61 -0.67
C LEU A 54 -21.21 -10.91 -0.22
N TYR A 55 -20.18 -11.69 0.11
CA TYR A 55 -18.88 -11.14 0.46
C TYR A 55 -18.23 -10.39 -0.71
N PHE A 56 -18.24 -10.96 -1.92
CA PHE A 56 -17.61 -10.37 -3.09
C PHE A 56 -18.38 -9.18 -3.65
N THR A 57 -19.72 -9.24 -3.65
CA THR A 57 -20.59 -8.21 -4.23
C THR A 57 -20.84 -7.04 -3.29
N ALA A 58 -20.96 -7.27 -1.98
CA ALA A 58 -21.34 -6.23 -1.02
C ALA A 58 -20.21 -5.86 -0.05
N LEU A 59 -19.62 -6.84 0.64
CA LEU A 59 -18.70 -6.55 1.75
C LEU A 59 -17.29 -6.13 1.30
N ALA A 60 -16.72 -6.82 0.31
CA ALA A 60 -15.38 -6.53 -0.19
C ALA A 60 -15.28 -5.13 -0.84
N PRO A 61 -16.23 -4.68 -1.68
CA PRO A 61 -16.22 -3.32 -2.24
C PRO A 61 -16.36 -2.24 -1.16
N LEU A 62 -17.24 -2.43 -0.17
CA LEU A 62 -17.42 -1.51 0.96
C LEU A 62 -16.15 -1.37 1.80
N SER A 63 -15.50 -2.50 2.11
CA SER A 63 -14.23 -2.51 2.84
C SER A 63 -13.14 -1.77 2.08
N ARG A 64 -12.99 -2.08 0.78
CA ARG A 64 -12.01 -1.42 -0.10
C ARG A 64 -12.27 0.07 -0.25
N TYR A 65 -13.53 0.47 -0.38
CA TYR A 65 -13.94 1.87 -0.45
C TYR A 65 -13.56 2.62 0.84
N LYS A 66 -13.97 2.11 2.00
CA LYS A 66 -13.62 2.70 3.31
C LYS A 66 -12.11 2.82 3.49
N LEU A 67 -11.36 1.79 3.12
CA LEU A 67 -9.91 1.82 3.18
C LEU A 67 -9.34 2.94 2.28
N ARG A 68 -9.77 3.03 1.02
CA ARG A 68 -9.34 4.08 0.09
C ARG A 68 -9.64 5.48 0.60
N THR A 69 -10.85 5.73 1.09
CA THR A 69 -11.24 7.05 1.64
C THR A 69 -10.38 7.42 2.85
N ASN A 70 -10.15 6.47 3.77
CA ASN A 70 -9.28 6.70 4.93
C ASN A 70 -7.84 6.99 4.51
N THR A 71 -7.30 6.24 3.55
CA THR A 71 -5.95 6.46 3.02
C THR A 71 -5.83 7.85 2.38
N GLN A 72 -6.81 8.26 1.57
CA GLN A 72 -6.82 9.60 0.97
C GLN A 72 -6.84 10.71 2.02
N HIS A 73 -7.65 10.56 3.08
CA HIS A 73 -7.70 11.52 4.17
C HIS A 73 -6.35 11.61 4.90
N VAL A 74 -5.75 10.47 5.26
CA VAL A 74 -4.43 10.42 5.92
C VAL A 74 -3.35 11.09 5.07
N LEU A 75 -3.31 10.80 3.76
CA LEU A 75 -2.36 11.42 2.84
C LEU A 75 -2.54 12.94 2.77
N ALA A 76 -3.79 13.43 2.73
CA ALA A 76 -4.08 14.86 2.74
C ALA A 76 -3.58 15.52 4.04
N THR A 77 -3.85 14.90 5.20
CA THR A 77 -3.38 15.42 6.50
C THR A 77 -1.85 15.45 6.58
N ILE A 78 -1.17 14.38 6.15
CA ILE A 78 0.31 14.32 6.15
C ILE A 78 0.89 15.42 5.26
N ARG A 79 0.30 15.68 4.10
CA ARG A 79 0.73 16.75 3.20
C ARG A 79 0.57 18.13 3.81
N GLN A 80 -0.54 18.37 4.51
CA GLN A 80 -0.80 19.65 5.18
C GLN A 80 0.13 19.89 6.38
N GLN A 81 0.44 18.84 7.15
CA GLN A 81 1.31 18.94 8.34
C GLN A 81 2.80 18.96 8.00
N ARG A 82 3.15 18.82 6.72
CA ARG A 82 4.55 18.75 6.30
C ARG A 82 5.28 20.09 6.53
N PRO A 83 6.51 20.05 7.06
CA PRO A 83 7.36 21.24 7.12
C PRO A 83 7.62 21.85 5.74
N GLN A 84 7.59 23.19 5.66
CA GLN A 84 7.79 23.93 4.41
C GLN A 84 9.10 23.57 3.70
N ASN A 85 10.17 23.31 4.46
CA ASN A 85 11.47 22.91 3.92
C ASN A 85 11.38 21.58 3.15
N THR A 86 10.57 20.64 3.61
CA THR A 86 10.40 19.36 2.94
C THR A 86 9.70 19.54 1.58
N HIS A 87 8.69 20.41 1.51
CA HIS A 87 8.07 20.79 0.23
C HIS A 87 9.09 21.37 -0.74
N GLN A 88 9.94 22.29 -0.28
CA GLN A 88 10.99 22.89 -1.12
C GLN A 88 12.01 21.86 -1.63
N VAL A 89 12.36 20.86 -0.82
CA VAL A 89 13.32 19.82 -1.21
C VAL A 89 12.69 18.78 -2.15
N TYR A 90 11.40 18.47 -1.95
CA TYR A 90 10.70 17.39 -2.67
C TYR A 90 10.14 17.87 -4.01
N ASN A 91 9.52 19.06 -4.06
CA ASN A 91 8.84 19.57 -5.25
C ASN A 91 9.71 19.53 -6.54
N PRO A 92 10.99 19.92 -6.52
CA PRO A 92 11.84 19.83 -7.72
C PRO A 92 12.02 18.40 -8.20
N LYS A 93 12.19 17.44 -7.28
CA LYS A 93 12.40 16.02 -7.58
C LYS A 93 11.14 15.37 -8.14
N GLN A 94 10.01 15.71 -7.52
CA GLN A 94 8.69 15.27 -7.97
C GLN A 94 8.36 15.82 -9.36
N ARG A 95 8.73 17.08 -9.64
CA ARG A 95 8.58 17.68 -10.97
C ARG A 95 9.45 16.99 -12.01
N GLU A 96 10.74 16.77 -11.72
CA GLU A 96 11.65 16.04 -12.61
C GLU A 96 11.11 14.64 -12.97
N PHE A 97 10.56 13.92 -12.00
CA PHE A 97 9.93 12.62 -12.24
C PHE A 97 8.68 12.71 -13.12
N LYS A 98 7.80 13.69 -12.89
CA LYS A 98 6.60 13.91 -13.72
C LYS A 98 6.97 14.26 -15.16
N GLU A 99 7.96 15.13 -15.35
CA GLU A 99 8.50 15.48 -16.66
C GLU A 99 9.09 14.26 -17.36
N PHE A 100 9.79 13.38 -16.63
CA PHE A 100 10.28 12.11 -17.16
C PHE A 100 9.13 11.21 -17.64
N CYS A 101 8.10 11.01 -16.83
CA CYS A 101 6.93 10.22 -17.21
C CYS A 101 6.22 10.79 -18.45
N GLN A 102 6.10 12.12 -18.53
CA GLN A 102 5.54 12.81 -19.70
C GLN A 102 6.39 12.58 -20.95
N ARG A 103 7.73 12.67 -20.86
CA ARG A 103 8.63 12.39 -21.99
C ARG A 103 8.55 10.95 -22.48
N LYS A 104 8.38 10.00 -21.56
CA LYS A 104 8.22 8.56 -21.88
C LYS A 104 6.80 8.20 -22.36
N GLN A 105 5.86 9.15 -22.32
CA GLN A 105 4.47 8.97 -22.77
C GLN A 105 3.75 7.80 -22.09
N TYR A 106 3.98 7.58 -20.79
CA TYR A 106 3.27 6.53 -20.08
C TYR A 106 1.77 6.83 -20.00
N LEU A 107 0.93 5.80 -20.17
CA LEU A 107 -0.53 5.94 -20.17
C LEU A 107 -1.05 6.45 -18.81
N ASP A 108 -0.38 6.02 -17.74
CA ASP A 108 -0.70 6.29 -16.35
C ASP A 108 0.32 7.27 -15.73
N ASN A 109 0.43 8.46 -16.34
CA ASN A 109 1.41 9.51 -15.98
C ASN A 109 1.48 9.89 -14.49
N ASN A 110 0.38 9.73 -13.76
CA ASN A 110 0.29 10.09 -12.34
C ASN A 110 0.48 8.90 -11.39
N THR A 111 0.49 7.67 -11.89
CA THR A 111 0.67 6.48 -11.05
C THR A 111 2.14 6.15 -10.97
N ILE A 112 2.65 6.09 -9.75
CA ILE A 112 4.01 5.68 -9.47
C ILE A 112 4.04 4.16 -9.38
N THR A 113 4.86 3.56 -10.22
CA THR A 113 5.21 2.15 -10.14
C THR A 113 6.69 2.03 -9.79
N GLU A 114 7.07 0.90 -9.20
CA GLU A 114 8.47 0.59 -8.90
C GLU A 114 9.34 0.67 -10.16
N ASP A 115 8.87 0.10 -11.26
CA ASP A 115 9.58 0.07 -12.54
C ASP A 115 9.88 1.48 -13.07
N LYS A 116 8.89 2.39 -13.02
CA LYS A 116 9.07 3.79 -13.45
C LYS A 116 10.09 4.51 -12.59
N LEU A 117 10.03 4.29 -11.27
CA LEU A 117 10.98 4.89 -10.34
C LEU A 117 12.39 4.38 -10.60
N LEU A 118 12.58 3.06 -10.72
CA LEU A 118 13.89 2.47 -11.00
C LEU A 118 14.46 2.96 -12.33
N LEU A 119 13.64 3.00 -13.38
CA LEU A 119 14.07 3.48 -14.69
C LEU A 119 14.49 4.95 -14.64
N PHE A 120 13.69 5.80 -13.99
CA PHE A 120 14.04 7.21 -13.77
C PHE A 120 15.35 7.36 -13.00
N LEU A 121 15.57 6.56 -11.94
CA LEU A 121 16.79 6.65 -11.14
C LEU A 121 18.02 6.27 -11.96
N VAL A 122 17.94 5.23 -12.79
CA VAL A 122 19.06 4.78 -13.61
C VAL A 122 19.35 5.76 -14.75
N GLU A 123 18.33 6.19 -15.48
CA GLU A 123 18.49 7.02 -16.67
C GLU A 123 18.82 8.49 -16.33
N GLU A 124 18.19 9.07 -15.32
CA GLU A 124 18.21 10.53 -15.11
C GLU A 124 18.94 10.95 -13.83
N VAL A 125 19.13 10.06 -12.84
CA VAL A 125 19.62 10.44 -11.49
C VAL A 125 20.98 9.86 -11.13
N ALA A 126 21.21 8.57 -11.35
CA ALA A 126 22.41 7.87 -10.87
C ALA A 126 23.67 8.26 -11.66
N GLY A 127 23.52 8.48 -12.97
CA GLY A 127 24.63 8.82 -13.86
C GLY A 127 24.95 10.31 -13.93
N ARG A 128 24.09 11.19 -13.40
CA ARG A 128 24.24 12.63 -13.65
C ARG A 128 25.39 13.25 -12.85
N LEU A 129 26.08 14.19 -13.49
CA LEU A 129 27.14 14.97 -12.90
C LEU A 129 26.60 16.01 -11.93
N LEU A 130 27.42 16.40 -10.95
CA LEU A 130 27.09 17.50 -10.05
C LEU A 130 27.01 18.82 -10.83
N ARG A 131 25.80 19.41 -10.85
CA ARG A 131 25.53 20.71 -11.48
C ARG A 131 26.33 21.86 -10.87
N ALA A 132 26.83 21.71 -9.65
CA ALA A 132 27.64 22.71 -8.96
C ALA A 132 28.75 22.05 -8.15
N LYS A 133 29.91 22.71 -8.09
CA LYS A 133 31.04 22.29 -7.26
C LYS A 133 30.59 22.24 -5.80
N SER A 134 30.66 21.04 -5.21
CA SER A 134 30.32 20.84 -3.81
C SER A 134 31.56 21.06 -2.95
N TRP A 135 31.45 21.88 -1.92
CA TRP A 135 32.49 22.07 -0.89
C TRP A 135 32.87 20.77 -0.16
N LYS A 136 32.02 19.73 -0.27
CA LYS A 136 32.26 18.41 0.34
C LYS A 136 33.04 17.45 -0.55
N VAL A 137 33.37 17.85 -1.77
CA VAL A 137 34.16 17.04 -2.70
C VAL A 137 35.61 17.53 -2.61
N PRO A 138 36.58 16.64 -2.38
CA PRO A 138 38.00 17.00 -2.39
C PRO A 138 38.36 17.73 -3.68
N GLY A 139 39.18 18.78 -3.59
CA GLY A 139 39.51 19.64 -4.74
C GLY A 139 40.20 18.92 -5.91
N ASP A 140 40.69 17.70 -5.68
CA ASP A 140 41.38 16.83 -6.65
C ASP A 140 40.44 16.05 -7.58
N VAL A 141 39.13 15.99 -7.30
CA VAL A 141 38.20 15.26 -8.17
C VAL A 141 37.64 16.22 -9.23
N PRO A 142 37.81 15.93 -10.53
CA PRO A 142 37.23 16.72 -11.60
C PRO A 142 35.70 16.81 -11.44
N GLN A 143 35.14 18.01 -11.60
CA GLN A 143 33.70 18.26 -11.42
C GLN A 143 32.85 17.45 -12.42
N ASP A 144 33.40 17.23 -13.59
CA ASP A 144 32.93 16.45 -14.73
C ASP A 144 32.93 14.93 -14.50
N GLU A 145 33.53 14.45 -13.41
CA GLU A 145 33.47 13.03 -12.99
C GLU A 145 32.64 12.82 -11.71
N THR A 146 32.31 13.91 -11.00
CA THR A 146 31.65 13.80 -9.71
C THR A 146 30.16 13.54 -9.88
N ARG A 147 29.74 12.31 -9.54
CA ARG A 147 28.33 11.88 -9.53
C ARG A 147 27.63 12.24 -8.23
N LEU A 148 26.30 12.14 -8.22
CA LEU A 148 25.56 12.32 -6.97
C LEU A 148 25.87 11.23 -5.95
N SER A 149 25.93 11.67 -4.70
CA SER A 149 25.98 10.75 -3.56
C SER A 149 24.72 9.90 -3.48
N TRP A 150 24.86 8.67 -2.97
CA TRP A 150 23.72 7.78 -2.69
C TRP A 150 22.66 8.43 -1.81
N ARG A 151 23.06 9.27 -0.83
CA ARG A 151 22.11 10.03 -0.01
C ARG A 151 21.21 10.93 -0.85
N SER A 152 21.77 11.56 -1.88
CA SER A 152 20.97 12.39 -2.80
C SER A 152 20.02 11.54 -3.63
N VAL A 153 20.45 10.37 -4.11
CA VAL A 153 19.57 9.42 -4.82
C VAL A 153 18.42 8.96 -3.90
N TYR A 154 18.72 8.63 -2.65
CA TYR A 154 17.71 8.25 -1.66
C TYR A 154 16.67 9.35 -1.45
N THR A 155 17.06 10.64 -1.47
CA THR A 155 16.08 11.74 -1.38
C THR A 155 15.13 11.82 -2.58
N TYR A 156 15.49 11.27 -3.75
CA TYR A 156 14.55 11.11 -4.86
C TYR A 156 13.53 10.03 -4.58
N VAL A 157 13.98 8.86 -4.09
CA VAL A 157 13.08 7.77 -3.69
C VAL A 157 12.04 8.26 -2.69
N THR A 158 12.48 8.93 -1.62
CA THR A 158 11.56 9.43 -0.59
C THR A 158 10.66 10.55 -1.07
N ALA A 159 11.13 11.40 -1.99
CA ALA A 159 10.31 12.47 -2.55
C ALA A 159 9.27 11.95 -3.55
N ILE A 160 9.62 10.96 -4.36
CA ILE A 160 8.73 10.39 -5.37
C ILE A 160 7.72 9.45 -4.71
N ALA A 161 8.12 8.59 -3.78
CA ALA A 161 7.20 7.71 -3.05
C ALA A 161 6.11 8.44 -2.26
N ASP A 162 6.23 9.77 -2.15
CA ASP A 162 5.34 10.64 -1.41
C ASP A 162 4.33 11.43 -2.29
N LEU A 163 4.48 11.36 -3.62
CA LEU A 163 3.51 11.87 -4.59
C LEU A 163 2.17 11.12 -4.54
#